data_AF-A0A0C2BZ95-F1
#
_entry.id   AF-A0A0C2BZ95-F1
#
_cell.length_a   1.000
_cell.length_b   1.000
_cell.length_c   1.000
_cell.angle_alpha   90.00
_cell.angle_beta   90.00
_cell.angle_gamma   90.00
#
_symmetry.space_group_name_H-M   'P 1'
#
loop_
_entity.id
_entity.type
_entity.pdbx_description
1 polymer ?
#
loop_
_entity_poly.entity_id
_entity_poly.type
_entity_poly.pdbx_seq_one_letter_code
_entity_poly.pdbx_strand_id
1 'polypeptide(L)'
;MAAPEGSPGASPGPAPGVASGGGPAFESVEVSLKSHFQGKDYDEVRRILYGRAYPELKIPADARQMAEKGGYEIQGYEISAQPEQLRAPRKVCLSIKLFPLVVS
;
A
#
# COMPACT_ATOMS: atom_id res chain seq x y z
N MET A 1 46.63 44.73 22.80
CA MET A 1 46.29 44.58 21.36
C MET A 1 47.17 43.49 20.81
N ALA A 2 46.57 42.56 20.04
CA ALA A 2 47.11 41.31 19.46
C ALA A 2 47.14 40.06 20.35
N ALA A 3 46.39 39.04 19.91
CA ALA A 3 46.23 37.70 20.48
C ALA A 3 47.27 36.72 19.89
N PRO A 4 47.58 35.59 20.56
CA PRO A 4 48.13 34.42 19.89
C PRO A 4 47.06 33.36 19.64
N GLU A 5 47.00 32.94 18.38
CA GLU A 5 46.00 32.07 17.77
C GLU A 5 45.99 30.65 18.35
N GLY A 6 44.78 30.10 18.48
CA GLY A 6 44.54 28.73 18.94
C GLY A 6 45.09 27.68 17.97
N SER A 7 45.63 26.61 18.56
CA SER A 7 46.19 25.46 17.87
C SER A 7 45.16 24.75 16.97
N PRO A 8 45.52 24.37 15.72
CA PRO A 8 44.63 23.61 14.84
C PRO A 8 44.57 22.14 15.30
N GLY A 9 43.45 21.75 15.89
CA GLY A 9 43.12 20.36 16.19
C GLY A 9 42.96 19.55 14.91
N ALA A 10 43.80 18.52 14.76
CA ALA A 10 43.74 17.57 13.67
C ALA A 10 42.55 16.60 13.85
N SER A 11 41.68 16.55 12.83
CA SER A 11 40.98 15.38 12.26
C SER A 11 39.99 14.59 13.17
N PRO A 12 38.86 14.07 12.63
CA PRO A 12 38.81 13.36 11.35
C PRO A 12 37.80 13.92 10.34
N GLY A 13 38.15 13.74 9.07
CA GLY A 13 37.25 13.91 7.92
C GLY A 13 36.09 12.91 7.93
N PRO A 14 35.30 12.90 6.85
CA PRO A 14 33.91 12.48 6.85
C PRO A 14 33.77 11.01 7.24
N ALA A 15 32.84 10.72 8.15
CA ALA A 15 32.41 9.36 8.37
C ALA A 15 31.95 8.75 7.04
N PRO A 16 32.49 7.57 6.66
CA PRO A 16 32.04 6.87 5.47
C PRO A 16 30.70 6.20 5.78
N GLY A 17 29.73 6.37 4.89
CA GLY A 17 28.55 5.51 4.84
C GLY A 17 27.37 5.92 5.70
N VAL A 18 26.55 6.84 5.21
CA VAL A 18 25.10 6.59 5.21
C VAL A 18 24.76 6.01 3.85
N ALA A 19 25.18 4.76 3.66
CA ALA A 19 24.61 3.86 2.67
C ALA A 19 23.91 2.74 3.45
N SER A 20 22.64 2.97 3.77
CA SER A 20 21.64 1.90 3.84
C SER A 20 20.51 2.37 2.92
N GLY A 21 20.48 2.06 1.63
CA GLY A 21 20.91 0.81 1.03
C GLY A 21 19.91 -0.28 1.40
N GLY A 22 18.76 -0.30 0.71
CA GLY A 22 17.83 -1.43 0.67
C GLY A 22 16.95 -1.61 1.91
N GLY A 23 15.99 -0.69 2.13
CA GLY A 23 14.76 -1.13 2.81
C GLY A 23 14.09 -2.25 1.98
N PRO A 24 13.33 -3.17 2.60
CA PRO A 24 12.63 -4.21 1.84
C PRO A 24 11.88 -3.56 0.68
N ALA A 25 11.95 -4.16 -0.50
CA ALA A 25 11.24 -3.68 -1.68
C ALA A 25 9.78 -3.40 -1.28
N PHE A 26 9.35 -2.15 -1.42
CA PHE A 26 8.00 -1.76 -1.06
C PHE A 26 7.03 -2.44 -2.04
N GLU A 27 6.36 -3.49 -1.56
CA GLU A 27 5.45 -4.29 -2.38
C GLU A 27 4.10 -3.60 -2.52
N SER A 28 3.49 -3.25 -1.38
CA SER A 28 2.20 -2.55 -1.34
C SER A 28 1.97 -1.84 -0.01
N VAL A 29 1.15 -0.79 -0.07
CA VAL A 29 0.64 -0.05 1.10
C VAL A 29 -0.08 -1.01 2.05
N GLU A 30 -0.90 -1.91 1.52
CA GLU A 30 -1.65 -2.92 2.28
C GLU A 30 -0.74 -3.86 3.07
N VAL A 31 0.29 -4.40 2.41
CA VAL A 31 1.26 -5.35 3.02
C VAL A 31 2.05 -4.66 4.13
N SER A 32 2.46 -3.41 3.90
CA SER A 32 3.21 -2.62 4.87
C SER A 32 2.35 -2.27 6.08
N LEU A 33 1.09 -1.84 5.88
CA LEU A 33 0.17 -1.54 6.97
C LEU A 33 -0.10 -2.78 7.84
N LYS A 34 -0.38 -3.94 7.23
CA LYS A 34 -0.66 -5.19 7.96
C LYS A 34 0.56 -5.68 8.76
N SER A 35 1.76 -5.43 8.27
CA SER A 35 2.99 -5.87 8.93
C SER A 35 3.36 -5.00 10.14
N HIS A 36 3.00 -3.71 10.12
CA HIS A 36 3.42 -2.74 11.14
C HIS A 36 2.31 -2.35 12.14
N PHE A 37 1.04 -2.45 11.75
CA PHE A 37 -0.08 -2.07 12.60
C PHE A 37 -0.99 -3.29 12.86
N GLN A 38 -1.47 -3.43 14.09
CA GLN A 38 -2.36 -4.51 14.49
C GLN A 38 -3.57 -3.97 15.27
N GLY A 39 -4.71 -4.63 15.14
CA GLY A 39 -5.92 -4.30 15.89
C GLY A 39 -6.49 -2.92 15.56
N LYS A 40 -6.83 -2.14 16.58
CA LYS A 40 -7.55 -0.86 16.44
C LYS A 40 -6.78 0.18 15.64
N ASP A 41 -5.45 0.22 15.77
CA ASP A 41 -4.64 1.21 15.05
C ASP A 41 -4.64 0.93 13.55
N TYR A 42 -4.63 -0.35 13.15
CA TYR A 42 -4.79 -0.74 11.74
C TYR A 42 -6.14 -0.30 11.18
N ASP A 43 -7.22 -0.56 11.92
CA ASP A 43 -8.57 -0.18 11.50
C ASP A 43 -8.73 1.34 11.37
N GLU A 44 -8.16 2.10 12.30
CA GLU A 44 -8.24 3.56 12.29
C GLU A 44 -7.41 4.18 11.16
N VAL A 45 -6.19 3.69 10.92
CA VAL A 45 -5.37 4.16 9.80
C VAL A 45 -6.04 3.80 8.48
N ARG A 46 -6.59 2.58 8.34
CA ARG A 46 -7.33 2.16 7.14
C ARG A 46 -8.57 3.04 6.93
N ARG A 47 -9.27 3.40 8.01
CA ARG A 47 -10.43 4.30 7.97
C ARG A 47 -10.07 5.70 7.51
N ILE A 48 -8.90 6.22 7.91
CA ILE A 48 -8.44 7.56 7.49
C ILE A 48 -7.98 7.54 6.02
N LEU A 49 -7.22 6.52 5.60
CA LEU A 49 -6.66 6.45 4.25
C LEU A 49 -7.70 6.10 3.18
N TYR A 50 -8.53 5.10 3.44
CA TYR A 50 -9.48 4.55 2.47
C TYR A 50 -10.93 4.94 2.77
N GLY A 51 -11.19 5.60 3.90
CA GLY A 51 -12.54 5.98 4.31
C GLY A 51 -13.32 4.80 4.88
N ARG A 52 -14.46 4.48 4.26
CA ARG A 52 -15.33 3.41 4.73
C ARG A 52 -14.82 2.06 4.24
N ALA A 53 -14.69 1.08 5.13
CA ALA A 53 -14.35 -0.28 4.74
C ALA A 53 -15.49 -0.87 3.90
N TYR A 54 -15.15 -1.35 2.70
CA TYR A 54 -16.08 -2.08 1.83
C TYR A 54 -15.92 -3.58 2.07
N PRO A 55 -17.01 -4.33 2.21
CA PRO A 55 -16.93 -5.78 2.34
C PRO A 55 -16.32 -6.40 1.09
N GLU A 56 -15.47 -7.40 1.29
CA GLU A 56 -14.93 -8.20 0.20
C GLU A 56 -16.05 -9.01 -0.46
N LEU A 57 -16.11 -8.91 -1.79
CA LEU A 57 -17.05 -9.66 -2.60
C LEU A 57 -16.58 -11.13 -2.68
N LYS A 58 -17.49 -12.07 -2.42
CA LYS A 58 -17.18 -13.50 -2.54
C LYS A 58 -16.94 -13.88 -4.00
N ILE A 59 -15.68 -14.08 -4.35
CA ILE A 59 -15.26 -14.55 -5.68
C ILE A 59 -15.43 -16.09 -5.75
N PRO A 60 -16.05 -16.64 -6.81
CA PRO A 60 -16.15 -18.08 -7.02
C PRO A 60 -14.78 -18.77 -7.04
N ALA A 61 -14.73 -20.02 -6.55
CA ALA A 61 -13.49 -20.81 -6.49
C ALA A 61 -12.87 -21.03 -7.89
N ASP A 62 -13.70 -21.25 -8.90
CA ASP A 62 -13.26 -21.45 -10.28
C ASP A 62 -12.50 -20.23 -10.81
N ALA A 63 -12.99 -19.02 -10.51
CA ALA A 63 -12.34 -17.78 -10.90
C ALA A 63 -11.00 -17.57 -10.17
N ARG A 64 -10.88 -18.01 -8.91
CA ARG A 64 -9.61 -18.01 -8.18
C ARG A 64 -8.61 -18.99 -8.79
N GLN A 65 -9.04 -20.20 -9.15
CA GLN A 65 -8.16 -21.17 -9.82
C GLN A 65 -7.69 -20.66 -11.18
N MET A 66 -8.54 -19.97 -11.94
CA MET A 66 -8.13 -19.35 -13.20
C MET A 66 -7.10 -18.23 -12.98
N ALA A 67 -7.27 -17.44 -11.92
CA ALA A 67 -6.33 -16.39 -11.54
C ALA A 67 -4.96 -16.96 -11.16
N GLU A 68 -4.96 -18.02 -10.36
CA GLU A 68 -3.75 -18.74 -9.97
C GLU A 68 -3.03 -19.36 -11.17
N LYS A 69 -3.77 -20.05 -12.06
CA LYS A 69 -3.21 -20.61 -13.30
C LYS A 69 -2.68 -19.54 -14.26
N GLY A 70 -3.33 -18.39 -14.31
CA GLY A 70 -2.96 -17.26 -15.16
C GLY A 70 -1.90 -16.35 -14.57
N GLY A 71 -1.47 -16.58 -13.32
CA GLY A 71 -0.47 -15.76 -12.64
C GLY A 71 -0.91 -14.32 -12.37
N TYR A 72 -2.21 -14.08 -12.15
CA TYR A 72 -2.74 -12.75 -11.81
C TYR A 72 -3.53 -12.77 -10.51
N GLU A 73 -3.51 -11.66 -9.78
CA GLU A 73 -4.30 -11.50 -8.57
C GLU A 73 -5.72 -11.05 -8.91
N ILE A 74 -6.72 -11.58 -8.19
CA ILE A 74 -8.12 -11.15 -8.31
C ILE A 74 -8.66 -10.75 -6.94
N GLN A 75 -9.18 -9.53 -6.86
CA GLN A 75 -9.85 -8.98 -5.69
C GLN A 75 -11.22 -8.42 -6.09
N GLY A 76 -12.17 -8.44 -5.17
CA GLY A 76 -13.53 -7.98 -5.40
C GLY A 76 -14.07 -7.29 -4.17
N TYR A 77 -14.76 -6.17 -4.36
CA TYR A 77 -15.33 -5.37 -3.29
C TYR A 77 -16.76 -4.99 -3.64
N GLU A 78 -17.64 -4.93 -2.64
CA GLU A 78 -19.01 -4.47 -2.82
C GLU A 78 -19.18 -3.06 -2.28
N ILE A 79 -19.59 -2.14 -3.15
CA ILE A 79 -19.94 -0.77 -2.80
C ILE A 79 -21.46 -0.68 -2.70
N SER A 80 -21.99 -0.75 -1.48
CA SER A 80 -23.43 -0.63 -1.22
C SER A 80 -23.83 0.82 -0.95
N ALA A 81 -24.94 1.26 -1.58
CA ALA A 81 -25.60 2.52 -1.26
C ALA A 81 -26.79 2.29 -0.31
N GLN A 82 -27.20 3.34 0.42
CA GLN A 82 -28.45 3.28 1.19
C GLN A 82 -29.66 3.15 0.25
N PRO A 83 -30.73 2.46 0.67
CA PRO A 83 -31.93 2.32 -0.15
C PRO A 83 -32.59 3.69 -0.36
N GLU A 84 -32.76 4.06 -1.64
CA GLU A 84 -33.47 5.27 -2.02
C GLU A 84 -34.98 4.99 -1.98
N GLN A 85 -35.77 5.83 -1.30
CA GLN A 85 -37.22 5.57 -1.08
C GLN A 85 -38.05 5.49 -2.37
N LEU A 86 -37.61 6.18 -3.43
CA LEU A 86 -38.39 6.35 -4.66
C LEU A 86 -37.82 5.58 -5.87
N ARG A 87 -36.66 4.93 -5.74
CA ARG A 87 -36.00 4.25 -6.85
C ARG A 87 -35.52 2.86 -6.46
N ALA A 88 -35.74 1.90 -7.36
CA ALA A 88 -35.16 0.58 -7.22
C ALA A 88 -33.61 0.64 -7.31
N PRO A 89 -32.89 -0.23 -6.57
CA PRO A 89 -31.43 -0.25 -6.60
C PRO A 89 -30.88 -0.58 -7.99
N ARG A 90 -29.92 0.22 -8.48
CA ARG A 90 -29.19 -0.05 -9.72
C ARG A 90 -27.89 -0.76 -9.41
N LYS A 91 -27.95 -2.09 -9.32
CA LYS A 91 -26.77 -2.93 -9.08
C LYS A 91 -25.99 -3.09 -10.39
N VAL A 92 -24.70 -2.78 -10.37
CA VAL A 92 -23.78 -2.95 -11.50
C VAL A 92 -22.52 -3.67 -11.02
N CYS A 93 -21.98 -4.55 -11.86
CA CYS A 93 -20.68 -5.18 -11.63
C CYS A 93 -19.65 -4.52 -12.54
N LEU A 94 -18.57 -4.02 -11.96
CA LEU A 94 -17.46 -3.42 -12.70
C LEU A 94 -16.22 -4.30 -12.54
N SER A 95 -15.43 -4.40 -13.62
CA SER A 95 -14.17 -5.14 -13.63
C SER A 95 -13.06 -4.24 -14.15
N ILE A 96 -11.96 -4.15 -13.40
CA ILE A 96 -10.75 -3.43 -13.80
C ILE A 96 -9.65 -4.47 -13.95
N LYS A 97 -8.93 -4.43 -15.09
CA LYS A 97 -7.80 -5.32 -15.36
C LYS A 97 -6.55 -4.47 -15.55
N LEU A 98 -5.57 -4.67 -14.67
CA LEU A 98 -4.23 -4.12 -14.82
C LEU A 98 -3.34 -5.22 -15.37
N PHE A 99 -2.70 -4.99 -16.52
CA PHE A 99 -1.73 -5.92 -17.10
C PHE A 99 -0.55 -5.09 -17.65
N PRO A 100 0.70 -5.49 -17.38
CA PRO A 100 1.85 -4.80 -17.95
C PRO A 100 1.90 -5.00 -19.47
N LEU A 101 2.26 -3.95 -20.20
CA LEU A 101 2.50 -4.09 -21.64
C LEU A 101 3.78 -4.92 -21.83
N VAL A 102 3.65 -6.15 -22.32
CA VAL A 102 4.79 -6.96 -22.76
C VAL A 102 5.11 -6.55 -24.19
N VAL A 103 6.12 -5.70 -24.36
CA VAL A 103 6.69 -5.37 -25.67
C VAL A 103 7.71 -6.46 -25.98
N SER A 104 7.42 -7.29 -26.98
CA SER A 104 8.31 -8.34 -27.49
C SER A 104 9.28 -7.81 -28.53
#